data_AF-A0A2D1UZQ8-F1
#
_entry.id   AF-A0A2D1UZQ8-F1
#
_cell.length_a   1.000
_cell.length_b   1.000
_cell.length_c   1.000
_cell.angle_alpha   90.00
_cell.angle_beta   90.00
_cell.angle_gamma   90.00
#
_symmetry.space_group_name_H-M   'P 1'
#
loop_
_entity.id
_entity.type
_entity.pdbx_description
1 polymer ?
#
loop_
_entity_poly.entity_id
_entity_poly.type
_entity_poly.pdbx_seq_one_letter_code
_entity_poly.pdbx_strand_id
1 'polypeptide(L)'
;ELHSHYGHEITLRSVEQEISSYAKLRNSVQASGRSCTKVHKQGNAVGRAVDLSKLRGYDELIRELEHLFNMEGLLSTPEKGWHIVYTDNEGDIMLVGDDPW
;
A
#
# COMPACT_ATOMS: atom_id res chain seq x y z
N GLU A 1 -8.50 11.29 -14.89
CA GLU A 1 -7.02 11.29 -14.84
C GLU A 1 -6.43 11.13 -13.41
N LEU A 2 -7.23 10.72 -12.41
CA LEU A 2 -6.75 10.49 -11.02
C LEU A 2 -5.84 9.26 -10.84
N HIS A 3 -5.83 8.34 -11.81
CA HIS A 3 -5.03 7.10 -11.78
C HIS A 3 -3.52 7.32 -11.99
N SER A 4 -3.08 8.55 -12.32
CA SER A 4 -1.68 8.80 -12.67
C SER A 4 -0.81 9.28 -11.51
N HIS A 5 -1.40 9.70 -10.39
CA HIS A 5 -0.67 10.25 -9.23
C HIS A 5 -0.46 9.22 -8.12
N TYR A 6 -1.43 8.33 -7.89
CA TYR A 6 -1.26 7.21 -6.96
C TYR A 6 -0.52 6.09 -7.66
N GLY A 7 0.66 5.77 -7.16
CA GLY A 7 1.52 4.71 -7.66
C GLY A 7 0.81 3.42 -8.06
N HIS A 8 1.39 2.70 -9.01
CA HIS A 8 0.93 1.35 -9.38
C HIS A 8 1.21 0.28 -8.30
N GLU A 9 1.80 0.68 -7.18
CA GLU A 9 2.26 -0.21 -6.12
C GLU A 9 2.01 0.38 -4.72
N ILE A 10 1.37 -0.41 -3.87
CA ILE A 10 1.14 -0.15 -2.44
C ILE A 10 2.00 -1.11 -1.63
N THR A 11 2.54 -0.64 -0.51
CA THR A 11 3.27 -1.44 0.47
C THR A 11 2.68 -1.25 1.87
N LEU A 12 2.40 -2.35 2.55
CA LEU A 12 2.05 -2.38 3.97
C LEU A 12 3.33 -2.46 4.80
N ARG A 13 3.56 -1.48 5.67
CA ARG A 13 4.74 -1.40 6.53
C ARG A 13 4.35 -1.44 8.00
N SER A 14 5.16 -2.10 8.81
CA SER A 14 5.02 -2.01 10.26
C SER A 14 5.89 -0.88 10.80
N VAL A 15 5.35 -0.07 11.73
CA VAL A 15 6.07 1.01 12.43
C VAL A 15 7.28 0.49 13.21
N GLU A 16 7.23 -0.76 13.69
CA GLU A 16 8.36 -1.38 14.40
C GLU A 16 9.53 -1.69 13.45
N GLN A 17 9.26 -1.88 12.16
CA GLN A 17 10.26 -2.18 11.14
C GLN A 17 10.74 -0.94 10.38
N GLU A 18 10.18 0.25 10.68
CA GLU A 18 10.51 1.51 10.01
C GLU A 18 12.00 1.87 10.16
N ILE A 19 12.60 1.57 11.33
CA ILE A 19 14.01 1.91 11.66
C ILE A 19 15.03 1.20 10.76
N SER A 20 14.72 0.02 10.21
CA SER A 20 15.64 -0.73 9.32
C SER A 20 15.44 -0.41 7.83
N SER A 21 14.33 0.24 7.47
CA SER A 21 13.82 0.24 6.10
C SER A 21 14.23 1.47 5.26
N TYR A 22 14.52 2.61 5.89
CA TYR A 22 14.99 3.83 5.19
C TYR A 22 16.25 3.58 4.33
N ALA A 23 17.03 2.53 4.60
CA ALA A 23 18.23 2.17 3.83
C ALA A 23 17.99 1.18 2.67
N LYS A 24 16.77 0.65 2.46
CA LYS A 24 16.56 -0.57 1.65
C LYS A 24 15.42 -0.52 0.62
N LEU A 25 14.96 0.65 0.22
CA LEU A 25 13.83 0.80 -0.70
C LEU A 25 14.25 1.28 -2.10
N ARG A 26 15.11 0.49 -2.76
CA ARG A 26 15.37 0.65 -4.20
C ARG A 26 15.13 -0.67 -4.91
N ASN A 27 13.88 -0.97 -5.19
CA ASN A 27 13.50 -1.90 -6.24
C ASN A 27 12.01 -1.72 -6.51
N SER A 28 11.66 -0.96 -7.55
CA SER A 28 10.37 -1.11 -8.21
C SER A 28 10.62 -1.29 -9.71
N VAL A 29 10.21 -2.45 -10.21
CA VAL A 29 10.12 -2.75 -11.63
C VAL A 29 8.77 -2.22 -12.10
N GLN A 30 8.82 -1.29 -13.05
CA GLN A 30 7.64 -0.71 -13.67
C GLN A 30 6.82 -1.79 -14.39
N ALA A 31 5.56 -1.96 -13.98
CA ALA A 31 4.61 -2.85 -14.63
C ALA A 31 3.47 -2.02 -15.24
N SER A 32 3.49 -1.96 -16.57
CA SER A 32 2.50 -1.31 -17.42
C SER A 32 1.17 -2.08 -17.46
N GLY A 33 0.06 -1.35 -17.40
CA GLY A 33 -1.18 -1.70 -18.11
C GLY A 33 -2.22 -2.60 -17.43
N ARG A 34 -2.31 -2.67 -16.09
CA ARG A 34 -3.39 -3.42 -15.42
C ARG A 34 -4.22 -2.51 -14.52
N SER A 35 -5.55 -2.68 -14.54
CA SER A 35 -6.50 -1.99 -13.66
C SER A 35 -6.33 -2.34 -12.17
N CYS A 36 -5.53 -3.38 -11.87
CA CYS A 36 -5.24 -3.81 -10.51
C CYS A 36 -3.91 -3.23 -10.02
N THR A 37 -3.93 -2.62 -8.83
CA THR A 37 -2.77 -2.12 -8.09
C THR A 37 -2.08 -3.26 -7.37
N LYS A 38 -0.75 -3.34 -7.47
CA LYS A 38 0.05 -4.36 -6.78
C LYS A 38 0.21 -4.00 -5.31
N VAL A 39 0.08 -4.96 -4.40
CA VAL A 39 0.24 -4.76 -2.97
C VAL A 39 1.28 -5.72 -2.41
N HIS A 40 2.22 -5.22 -1.63
CA HIS A 40 3.17 -6.03 -0.87
C HIS A 40 3.03 -5.77 0.63
N LYS A 41 3.27 -6.80 1.43
CA LYS A 41 3.45 -6.66 2.88
C LYS A 41 4.93 -6.79 3.21
N GLN A 42 5.49 -5.82 3.93
CA GLN A 42 6.89 -5.87 4.35
C GLN A 42 7.16 -7.15 5.15
N GLY A 43 8.25 -7.85 4.80
CA GLY A 43 8.60 -9.15 5.36
C GLY A 43 7.81 -10.33 4.78
N ASN A 44 6.88 -10.10 3.84
CA ASN A 44 6.17 -11.15 3.11
C ASN A 44 6.68 -11.24 1.66
N ALA A 45 7.08 -12.44 1.22
CA ALA A 45 7.60 -12.65 -0.14
C ALA A 45 6.49 -12.64 -1.22
N VAL A 46 5.22 -12.75 -0.83
CA VAL A 46 4.10 -12.90 -1.75
C VAL A 46 3.30 -11.61 -1.82
N GLY A 47 3.27 -10.99 -3.01
CA GLY A 47 2.38 -9.87 -3.31
C GLY A 47 0.93 -10.32 -3.57
N ARG A 48 0.01 -9.37 -3.51
CA ARG A 48 -1.40 -9.49 -3.93
C ARG A 48 -1.74 -8.35 -4.88
N ALA A 49 -2.93 -8.36 -5.46
CA ALA A 49 -3.42 -7.28 -6.30
C ALA A 49 -4.82 -6.85 -5.84
N VAL A 50 -5.07 -5.55 -5.82
CA VAL A 50 -6.35 -4.94 -5.46
C VAL A 50 -6.83 -4.07 -6.61
N ASP A 51 -8.13 -4.05 -6.87
CA ASP A 51 -8.73 -3.19 -7.89
C ASP A 51 -9.35 -1.97 -7.21
N LEU A 52 -8.62 -0.85 -7.22
CA LEU A 52 -9.04 0.37 -6.53
C LEU A 52 -10.35 0.94 -7.10
N SER A 53 -10.64 0.69 -8.38
CA SER A 53 -11.86 1.19 -9.02
C SER A 53 -13.16 0.60 -8.45
N LYS A 54 -13.05 -0.54 -7.74
CA LYS A 54 -14.19 -1.22 -7.11
C LYS A 54 -14.44 -0.75 -5.68
N LEU A 55 -13.53 0.03 -5.12
CA LEU A 55 -13.59 0.51 -3.74
C LEU A 55 -14.16 1.92 -3.69
N ARG A 56 -14.90 2.22 -2.63
CA ARG A 56 -15.61 3.49 -2.43
C ARG A 56 -14.88 4.47 -1.52
N GLY A 57 -13.76 4.07 -0.94
CA GLY A 57 -13.04 4.86 0.05
C GLY A 57 -11.91 4.10 0.73
N TYR A 58 -11.14 4.82 1.54
CA TYR A 58 -10.04 4.25 2.32
C TYR A 58 -10.49 3.15 3.29
N ASP A 59 -11.69 3.24 3.86
CA ASP A 59 -12.22 2.20 4.75
C ASP A 59 -12.38 0.85 4.03
N GLU A 60 -12.87 0.87 2.78
CA GLU A 60 -12.99 -0.35 1.98
C GLU A 60 -11.61 -0.87 1.56
N LEU A 61 -10.67 0.01 1.22
CA LEU A 61 -9.29 -0.36 0.96
C LEU A 61 -8.65 -1.05 2.17
N ILE A 62 -8.74 -0.44 3.35
CA ILE A 62 -8.17 -0.99 4.60
C ILE A 62 -8.70 -2.39 4.85
N ARG A 63 -10.03 -2.58 4.78
CA ARG A 63 -10.67 -3.88 5.01
C ARG A 63 -10.24 -4.93 3.98
N GLU A 64 -10.17 -4.54 2.71
CA GLU A 64 -9.75 -5.45 1.63
C GLU A 64 -8.28 -5.88 1.83
N LEU A 65 -7.39 -4.94 2.18
CA LEU A 65 -5.98 -5.25 2.43
C LEU A 65 -5.79 -6.13 3.67
N GLU A 66 -6.52 -5.85 4.75
CA GLU A 66 -6.51 -6.71 5.94
C GLU A 66 -6.92 -8.14 5.61
N HIS A 67 -7.97 -8.30 4.79
CA HIS A 67 -8.44 -9.61 4.34
C HIS A 67 -7.42 -10.33 3.45
N LEU A 68 -6.85 -9.64 2.46
CA LEU A 68 -5.89 -10.20 1.50
C LEU A 68 -4.61 -10.74 2.16
N PHE A 69 -4.23 -10.17 3.31
CA PHE A 69 -3.02 -10.53 4.04
C PHE A 69 -3.28 -11.23 5.40
N ASN A 70 -4.54 -11.54 5.72
CA ASN A 70 -4.96 -12.13 7.00
C ASN A 70 -4.38 -11.35 8.21
N MET A 71 -4.58 -10.03 8.19
CA MET A 71 -4.11 -9.09 9.20
C MET A 71 -5.24 -8.20 9.72
N GLU A 72 -6.41 -8.79 9.91
CA GLU A 72 -7.61 -8.12 10.38
C GLU A 72 -7.38 -7.33 11.67
N GLY A 73 -7.81 -6.07 11.65
CA GLY A 73 -7.63 -5.15 12.76
C GLY A 73 -6.23 -4.58 12.92
N LEU A 74 -5.25 -4.87 12.05
CA LEU A 74 -3.88 -4.35 12.16
C LEU A 74 -3.66 -3.04 11.39
N LEU A 75 -4.40 -2.79 10.29
CA LEU A 75 -4.32 -1.54 9.53
C LEU A 75 -5.33 -0.51 10.04
N SER A 76 -6.50 -0.97 10.48
CA SER A 76 -7.58 -0.13 11.02
C SER A 76 -7.31 0.39 12.43
N THR A 77 -6.33 -0.16 13.15
CA THR A 77 -5.98 0.27 14.51
C THR A 77 -4.64 1.01 14.50
N PRO A 78 -4.62 2.35 14.70
CA PRO A 78 -3.38 3.13 14.68
C PRO A 78 -2.32 2.63 15.67
N GLU A 79 -2.75 2.14 16.83
CA GLU A 79 -1.86 1.63 17.89
C GLU A 79 -1.18 0.31 17.55
N LYS A 80 -1.69 -0.44 16.57
CA LYS A 80 -1.11 -1.73 16.14
C LYS A 80 -0.04 -1.57 15.07
N GLY A 81 0.23 -0.34 14.66
CA GLY A 81 1.49 0.01 14.05
C GLY A 81 1.69 -0.55 12.65
N TRP A 82 0.65 -0.58 11.81
CA TRP A 82 0.82 -0.80 10.38
C TRP A 82 0.33 0.41 9.58
N HIS A 83 1.15 0.83 8.62
CA HIS A 83 0.86 1.93 7.70
C HIS A 83 0.76 1.41 6.26
N ILE A 84 -0.15 2.02 5.51
CA ILE A 84 -0.29 1.79 4.07
C ILE A 84 0.47 2.92 3.38
N VAL A 85 1.46 2.57 2.56
CA VAL A 85 2.23 3.55 1.77
C VAL A 85 2.18 3.21 0.30
N TYR A 86 2.31 4.19 -0.58
CA TYR A 86 2.49 3.99 -2.02
C TYR A 86 3.73 4.73 -2.51
N THR A 87 4.18 4.40 -3.71
CA THR A 87 5.27 5.13 -4.38
C THR A 87 4.68 5.96 -5.50
N ASP A 88 4.81 7.28 -5.45
CA ASP A 88 4.28 8.15 -6.50
C ASP A 88 5.07 8.04 -7.81
N ASN A 89 4.73 8.88 -8.78
CA ASN A 89 5.39 8.96 -10.08
C ASN A 89 6.83 9.52 -10.00
N GLU A 90 7.19 10.19 -8.91
CA GLU A 90 8.53 10.72 -8.66
C GLU A 90 9.44 9.69 -7.95
N GLY A 91 8.84 8.61 -7.44
CA GLY A 91 9.53 7.55 -6.73
C GLY A 91 9.54 7.74 -5.21
N ASP A 92 8.83 8.76 -4.72
CA ASP A 92 8.74 9.07 -3.30
C ASP A 92 7.68 8.21 -2.63
N ILE A 93 7.95 7.88 -1.36
CA ILE A 93 7.06 7.04 -0.55
C ILE A 93 6.09 7.94 0.19
N MET A 94 4.82 7.79 -0.14
CA MET A 94 3.72 8.60 0.38
C MET A 94 2.80 7.75 1.26
N LEU A 95 2.26 8.36 2.31
CA LEU A 95 1.26 7.73 3.18
C LEU A 95 -0.12 7.76 2.49
N VAL A 96 -0.87 6.67 2.58
CA VAL A 96 -2.25 6.63 2.08
C VAL A 96 -3.20 7.25 3.09
N GLY A 97 -4.06 8.16 2.63
CA GLY A 97 -5.17 8.72 3.43
C GLY A 97 -5.11 10.22 3.70
N ASP A 98 -4.07 10.92 3.23
CA ASP A 98 -3.95 12.38 3.37
C ASP A 98 -4.80 13.14 2.34
N ASP A 99 -4.99 12.56 1.15
CA ASP A 99 -5.83 13.10 0.10
C ASP A 99 -7.25 12.52 0.14
N PRO A 100 -8.26 13.18 -0.46
CA PRO A 100 -9.55 12.56 -0.70
C PRO A 100 -9.45 11.33 -1.63
N TRP A 101 -10.32 10.34 -1.41
CA TRP A 101 -10.46 9.17 -2.28
C TRP A 101 -10.81 9.51 -3.73
#